data_AF-A0A5E6NLL3-F1
#
_entry.id   AF-A0A5E6NLL3-F1
#
_cell.length_a   1.000
_cell.length_b   1.000
_cell.length_c   1.000
_cell.angle_alpha   90.00
_cell.angle_beta   90.00
_cell.angle_gamma   90.00
#
_symmetry.space_group_name_H-M   'P 1'
#
loop_
_entity.id
_entity.type
_entity.pdbx_description
1 polymer ?
#
loop_
_entity_poly.entity_id
_entity_poly.type
_entity_poly.pdbx_seq_one_letter_code
_entity_poly.pdbx_strand_id
1 'polypeptide(L)' 'MSLTLVKISARFTHAQGSIQVQNADALMQEITQLLEDDKKSNNLGKNANQYFKSQQGALSALIKQVKRYI' A
#
# COMPACT_ATOMS: atom_id res chain seq x y z
N MET A 1 -10.69 17.99 1.17
CA MET A 1 -9.42 17.25 1.33
C MET A 1 -9.60 15.73 1.50
N SER A 2 -10.73 15.10 1.11
CA SER A 2 -11.00 13.68 1.41
C SER A 2 -11.01 12.70 0.22
N LEU A 3 -10.90 13.15 -1.04
CA LEU A 3 -11.01 12.24 -2.19
C LEU A 3 -9.67 11.56 -2.58
N THR A 4 -8.53 12.18 -2.21
CA THR A 4 -7.20 11.72 -2.66
C THR A 4 -6.67 10.56 -1.82
N LEU A 5 -6.83 10.62 -0.49
CA LEU A 5 -6.39 9.56 0.43
C LEU A 5 -7.15 8.25 0.20
N VAL A 6 -8.47 8.32 0.03
CA VAL A 6 -9.33 7.17 -0.28
C VAL A 6 -8.94 6.51 -1.61
N LYS A 7 -8.57 7.31 -2.62
CA LYS A 7 -8.10 6.77 -3.90
C LYS A 7 -6.69 6.18 -3.82
N ILE A 8 -5.87 6.60 -2.86
CA ILE A 8 -4.54 6.03 -2.64
C ILE A 8 -4.68 4.69 -1.93
N SER A 9 -5.43 4.61 -0.83
CA SER A 9 -5.67 3.35 -0.10
C SER A 9 -6.36 2.29 -0.97
N ALA A 10 -7.38 2.67 -1.75
CA ALA A 10 -8.05 1.76 -2.68
C ALA A 10 -7.09 1.23 -3.76
N ARG A 11 -6.18 2.06 -4.28
CA ARG A 11 -5.23 1.62 -5.30
C ARG A 11 -4.08 0.78 -4.71
N PHE A 12 -3.70 1.00 -3.46
CA PHE A 12 -2.74 0.13 -2.74
C PHE A 12 -3.32 -1.27 -2.48
N THR A 13 -4.62 -1.29 -2.18
CA THR A 13 -5.45 -2.48 -2.06
C THR A 13 -5.54 -3.25 -3.37
N HIS A 14 -5.85 -2.57 -4.48
CA HIS A 14 -5.94 -3.19 -5.81
C HIS A 14 -4.61 -3.71 -6.35
N ALA A 15 -3.49 -3.11 -5.94
CA ALA A 15 -2.16 -3.53 -6.35
C ALA A 15 -1.72 -4.85 -5.72
N GLN A 16 -2.50 -5.45 -4.81
CA GLN A 16 -2.06 -6.61 -4.00
C GLN A 16 -0.69 -6.35 -3.35
N GLY A 17 -0.49 -5.11 -2.88
CA GLY A 17 0.71 -4.67 -2.17
C GLY A 17 0.50 -4.54 -0.66
N SER A 18 -0.63 -5.03 -0.15
CA SER A 18 -0.99 -4.98 1.28
C SER A 18 -1.81 -6.19 1.67
N ILE A 19 -1.69 -6.59 2.94
CA ILE A 19 -2.57 -7.56 3.58
C ILE A 19 -3.89 -6.85 3.91
N GLN A 20 -5.00 -7.43 3.47
CA GLN A 20 -6.35 -6.93 3.75
C GLN A 20 -7.16 -8.02 4.40
N VAL A 21 -7.42 -7.84 5.68
CA VAL A 21 -8.10 -8.81 6.53
C VAL A 21 -9.01 -8.06 7.48
N GLN A 22 -10.10 -8.71 7.88
CA GLN A 22 -11.17 -8.07 8.66
C GLN A 22 -10.94 -8.18 10.17
N ASN A 23 -9.99 -9.01 10.62
CA ASN A 23 -9.73 -9.27 12.03
C ASN A 23 -8.30 -9.79 12.27
N ALA A 24 -7.93 -9.92 13.54
CA ALA A 24 -6.60 -10.32 13.98
C ALA A 24 -6.28 -11.79 13.67
N ASP A 25 -7.26 -12.70 13.74
CA ASP A 25 -7.04 -14.12 13.44
C ASP A 25 -6.68 -14.31 11.95
N ALA A 26 -7.41 -13.64 11.06
CA ALA A 26 -7.11 -13.63 9.64
C ALA A 26 -5.76 -12.96 9.32
N LEU A 27 -5.37 -11.93 10.09
CA LEU A 27 -4.04 -11.34 9.98
C LEU A 27 -2.95 -12.35 10.32
N MET A 28 -3.13 -13.10 11.42
CA MET A 28 -2.15 -14.10 11.84
C MET A 28 -2.00 -15.21 10.79
N GLN A 29 -3.12 -15.68 10.23
CA GLN A 29 -3.11 -16.66 9.14
C GLN A 29 -2.35 -16.15 7.91
N GLU A 30 -2.59 -14.90 7.51
CA GLU A 30 -1.87 -14.31 6.38
C GLU A 30 -0.37 -14.14 6.64
N ILE A 31 0.02 -13.77 7.86
CA ILE A 31 1.43 -13.69 8.26
C ILE A 31 2.08 -15.08 8.19
N THR A 32 1.44 -16.12 8.72
CA THR A 32 1.95 -17.50 8.65
C THR A 32 2.14 -17.93 7.19
N GLN A 33 1.15 -17.69 6.33
CA GLN A 33 1.26 -18.01 4.90
C GLN A 33 2.40 -17.25 4.20
N LEU A 34 2.64 -15.99 4.56
CA LEU A 34 3.75 -15.22 4.00
C LEU A 34 5.12 -15.66 4.50
N LEU A 35 5.20 -16.21 5.72
CA LEU A 35 6.43 -16.79 6.26
C LEU A 35 6.76 -18.15 5.62
N GLU A 36 5.74 -18.89 5.18
CA GLU A 36 5.88 -20.23 4.59
C GLU A 36 5.99 -20.21 3.05
N ASP A 37 5.53 -19.14 2.39
CA ASP A 37 5.56 -18.99 0.93
C ASP A 37 6.37 -17.76 0.50
N ASP A 38 7.66 -17.98 0.22
CA ASP A 38 8.59 -16.97 -0.30
C ASP A 38 8.11 -16.31 -1.60
N LYS A 39 7.38 -17.02 -2.46
CA LYS A 39 6.88 -16.47 -3.71
C LYS A 39 5.74 -15.50 -3.42
N LYS A 40 4.82 -15.86 -2.53
CA LYS A 40 3.74 -14.97 -2.08
C LYS A 40 4.31 -13.71 -1.41
N SER A 41 5.29 -13.88 -0.52
CA SER A 41 5.99 -12.79 0.16
C SER A 41 6.70 -11.83 -0.81
N ASN A 42 7.48 -12.38 -1.75
CA ASN A 42 8.18 -11.57 -2.75
C ASN A 42 7.23 -10.81 -3.68
N ASN A 43 6.13 -11.45 -4.11
CA ASN A 43 5.14 -10.78 -4.95
C ASN A 43 4.46 -9.63 -4.21
N LEU A 44 4.06 -9.83 -2.94
CA LEU A 44 3.47 -8.79 -2.11
C LEU A 44 4.42 -7.59 -1.97
N GLY A 45 5.69 -7.84 -1.63
CA GLY A 45 6.71 -6.79 -1.50
C GLY A 45 7.01 -6.06 -2.81
N LYS A 46 7.11 -6.79 -3.93
CA LYS A 46 7.32 -6.21 -5.26
C LYS A 46 6.16 -5.29 -5.65
N ASN A 47 4.93 -5.75 -5.46
CA ASN A 47 3.72 -5.00 -5.76
C ASN A 47 3.62 -3.73 -4.91
N ALA A 48 3.89 -3.83 -3.60
CA ALA A 48 3.93 -2.70 -2.68
C ALA A 48 4.94 -1.63 -3.13
N ASN A 49 6.16 -2.07 -3.50
CA ASN A 49 7.22 -1.18 -3.96
C ASN A 49 6.90 -0.53 -5.32
N GLN A 50 6.36 -1.30 -6.26
CA GLN A 50 5.93 -0.79 -7.57
C GLN A 50 4.83 0.27 -7.41
N TYR A 51 3.86 0.01 -6.53
CA TYR A 51 2.84 1.01 -6.23
C TYR A 51 3.45 2.28 -5.62
N PHE A 52 4.28 2.14 -4.57
CA PHE A 52 4.93 3.27 -3.93
C PHE A 52 5.66 4.15 -4.95
N LYS A 53 6.46 3.54 -5.82
CA LYS A 53 7.16 4.22 -6.91
C LYS A 53 6.20 4.92 -7.88
N SER A 54 5.09 4.27 -8.25
CA SER A 54 4.09 4.87 -9.15
C SER A 54 3.44 6.14 -8.59
N GLN A 55 3.36 6.27 -7.26
CA GLN A 55 2.74 7.41 -6.58
C GLN A 55 3.74 8.48 -6.11
N GLN A 56 5.05 8.29 -6.29
CA GLN A 56 6.07 9.27 -5.88
C GLN A 56 5.84 10.65 -6.50
N GLY A 57 5.38 10.71 -7.76
CA GLY A 57 5.02 11.97 -8.40
C GLY A 57 3.85 12.69 -7.72
N ALA A 58 2.79 11.95 -7.36
CA ALA A 58 1.63 12.49 -6.67
C ALA A 58 1.97 12.95 -5.24
N LEU A 59 2.81 12.19 -4.52
CA LEU A 59 3.31 12.57 -3.20
C LEU A 59 4.17 13.84 -3.26
N SER A 60 5.08 13.92 -4.24
CA SER A 60 5.91 15.10 -4.47
C SER A 60 5.06 16.34 -4.79
N ALA A 61 4.04 16.20 -5.63
CA ALA A 61 3.10 17.27 -5.93
C ALA A 61 2.31 17.72 -4.69
N LEU A 62 1.86 16.79 -3.85
CA LEU A 62 1.19 17.11 -2.59
C LEU A 62 2.10 17.88 -1.63
N ILE A 63 3.34 17.43 -1.44
CA ILE A 63 4.32 18.11 -0.56
C ILE A 63 4.58 19.53 -1.06
N LYS A 64 4.76 19.72 -2.38
CA LYS A 64 4.91 21.07 -2.96
C LYS A 64 3.68 21.94 -2.74
N GLN A 65 2.48 21.36 -2.83
CA GLN A 65 1.24 22.08 -2.56
C GLN A 65 1.18 22.55 -1.10
N VAL A 66 1.45 21.65 -0.14
CA VAL A 66 1.41 21.96 1.29
C VAL A 66 2.45 23.02 1.65
N LYS A 67 3.68 22.92 1.12
CA LYS A 67 4.74 23.93 1.30
C LYS A 67 4.40 25.35 0.80
N ARG A 68 3.33 25.52 0.02
CA ARG A 68 2.87 26.87 -0.38
C ARG A 68 1.98 27.53 0.67
N TYR A 69 1.53 26.78 1.67
CA TYR A 69 0.58 27.23 2.70
C TYR A 69 1.15 27.15 4.13
N ILE A 70 2.43 26.86 4.26
CA ILE A 70 3.26 26.89 5.48
C ILE A 70 4.55 27.63 5.15
#